data_AF-A0A7Z9WRA0-F1
#
_entry.id   AF-A0A7Z9WRA0-F1
#
_cell.length_a   1.000
_cell.length_b   1.000
_cell.length_c   1.000
_cell.angle_alpha   90.00
_cell.angle_beta   90.00
_cell.angle_gamma   90.00
#
_symmetry.space_group_name_H-M   'P 1'
#
loop_
_entity.id
_entity.type
_entity.pdbx_description
1 polymer ?
#
loop_
_entity_poly.entity_id
_entity_poly.type
_entity_poly.pdbx_seq_one_letter_code
_entity_poly.pdbx_strand_id
1 'polypeptide(L)' 'VVVLGKGRYGLVTVPEEVIEALKDQGIEVLVRNTKEACEVYNELVESEPKRVAAALHLTC' A
#
# COMPACT_ATOMS: atom_id res chain seq x y z
N VAL A 1 -1.67 6.32 -6.39
CA VAL A 1 -0.87 5.26 -5.72
C VAL A 1 -1.74 4.53 -4.71
N VAL A 2 -1.62 3.20 -4.62
CA VAL A 2 -2.22 2.38 -3.57
C VAL A 2 -1.11 1.80 -2.70
N VAL A 3 -1.16 2.08 -1.39
CA VAL A 3 -0.22 1.56 -0.39
C VAL A 3 -0.88 0.41 0.38
N LEU A 4 -0.29 -0.78 0.34
CA LEU A 4 -0.79 -1.99 1.00
C LEU A 4 0.10 -2.33 2.21
N GLY A 5 -0.49 -2.28 3.41
CA GLY A 5 0.15 -2.65 4.68
C GLY A 5 -0.13 -4.11 5.05
N LYS A 6 0.90 -4.95 5.08
CA LYS A 6 0.81 -6.40 5.31
C LYS A 6 0.75 -6.84 6.78
N GLY A 7 0.47 -5.90 7.69
CA GLY A 7 0.52 -6.15 9.14
C GLY A 7 1.84 -5.74 9.76
N ARG A 8 1.89 -5.84 11.10
CA ARG A 8 3.10 -5.54 11.89
C ARG A 8 4.23 -6.52 11.58
N TYR A 9 3.88 -7.78 11.36
CA TYR A 9 4.83 -8.85 11.08
C TYR A 9 4.94 -9.19 9.59
N GLY A 10 4.13 -8.54 8.75
CA GLY A 10 4.18 -8.70 7.31
C GLY A 10 3.67 -10.05 6.80
N LEU A 11 2.82 -10.72 7.60
CA LEU A 11 2.38 -12.08 7.35
C LEU A 11 1.27 -12.16 6.30
N VAL A 12 0.50 -11.08 6.10
CA VAL A 12 -0.46 -11.00 5.02
C VAL A 12 0.28 -11.05 3.70
N THR A 13 -0.05 -12.03 2.85
CA THR A 13 0.47 -12.10 1.49
C THR A 13 -0.50 -11.42 0.54
N VAL A 14 -0.01 -10.50 -0.29
CA VAL A 14 -0.79 -9.92 -1.38
C VAL A 14 -0.57 -10.79 -2.62
N PRO A 15 -1.61 -11.43 -3.19
CA PRO A 15 -1.47 -12.20 -4.41
C PRO A 15 -0.96 -11.34 -5.58
N GLU A 16 -0.11 -11.89 -6.44
CA GLU A 16 0.44 -11.15 -7.60
C GLU A 16 -0.68 -10.67 -8.54
N GLU A 17 -1.72 -11.48 -8.73
CA GLU A 17 -2.90 -11.11 -9.54
C GLU A 17 -3.57 -9.80 -9.08
N VAL A 18 -3.54 -9.49 -7.77
CA VAL A 18 -4.07 -8.23 -7.24
C VAL A 18 -3.16 -7.06 -7.62
N ILE A 19 -1.85 -7.27 -7.59
CA ILE A 19 -0.85 -6.26 -7.96
C ILE A 19 -0.93 -5.98 -9.46
N GLU A 20 -1.01 -7.02 -10.28
CA GLU A 20 -1.16 -6.91 -11.74
C GLU A 20 -2.46 -6.22 -12.12
N ALA A 21 -3.59 -6.64 -11.54
CA ALA A 21 -4.89 -6.02 -11.82
C ALA A 21 -4.93 -4.52 -11.51
N LEU A 22 -4.24 -4.07 -10.45
CA LEU A 22 -4.11 -2.65 -10.12
C LEU A 22 -3.16 -1.93 -11.10
N LYS A 23 -2.01 -2.54 -11.45
CA LYS A 23 -1.07 -1.97 -12.42
C LYS A 23 -1.68 -1.83 -13.81
N ASP A 24 -2.49 -2.78 -14.26
CA ASP A 24 -3.20 -2.73 -15.54
C ASP A 24 -4.20 -1.57 -15.62
N GLN A 25 -4.70 -1.11 -14.46
CA GLN A 25 -5.52 0.10 -14.34
C GLN A 25 -4.69 1.39 -14.28
N GLY A 26 -3.36 1.31 -14.46
CA GLY A 26 -2.45 2.44 -14.33
C GLY A 26 -2.20 2.89 -12.89
N ILE A 27 -2.49 2.04 -11.91
CA ILE A 27 -2.32 2.35 -10.48
C ILE A 27 -0.96 1.82 -10.02
N GLU A 28 -0.11 2.72 -9.53
CA GLU A 28 1.11 2.33 -8.82
C GLU A 28 0.76 1.67 -7.48
N VAL A 29 1.38 0.53 -7.19
CA VAL A 29 1.15 -0.27 -5.97
C VAL A 29 2.43 -0.37 -5.15
N LEU A 30 2.35 -0.02 -3.87
CA LEU A 30 3.43 -0.12 -2.90
C LEU A 30 3.04 -1.06 -1.78
N VAL A 31 3.76 -2.18 -1.63
CA VAL A 31 3.47 -3.19 -0.60
C VAL A 31 4.55 -3.16 0.48
N ARG A 32 4.19 -2.92 1.74
CA ARG A 32 5.11 -2.78 2.88
C ARG A 32 4.54 -3.38 4.16
N ASN A 33 5.36 -3.50 5.19
CA ASN A 33 4.84 -3.72 6.55
C ASN A 33 4.04 -2.47 6.97
N THR A 34 3.02 -2.64 7.80
CA THR A 34 2.05 -1.56 8.06
C THR A 34 2.68 -0.29 8.62
N LYS A 35 3.75 -0.39 9.42
CA LYS A 35 4.48 0.79 9.90
C LYS A 35 5.07 1.62 8.75
N GLU A 36 5.83 0.98 7.87
CA GLU A 36 6.44 1.62 6.70
C GLU A 36 5.38 2.09 5.70
N ALA A 37 4.28 1.34 5.54
CA ALA A 37 3.16 1.73 4.70
C ALA A 37 2.54 3.07 5.17
N CYS A 38 2.41 3.29 6.48
CA CYS A 38 1.95 4.56 7.03
C CYS A 38 2.93 5.70 6.76
N GLU A 39 4.24 5.47 6.92
CA GLU A 39 5.28 6.47 6.66
C GLU A 39 5.24 6.92 5.19
N VAL A 40 5.25 5.96 4.26
CA VAL A 40 5.15 6.21 2.82
C VAL A 40 3.84 6.91 2.45
N TYR A 41 2.71 6.47 3.02
CA TYR A 41 1.42 7.12 2.78
C TYR A 41 1.45 8.60 3.18
N ASN A 42 2.00 8.92 4.36
CA ASN A 42 2.08 10.29 4.85
C ASN A 42 2.95 11.15 3.93
N GLU A 43 4.13 10.67 3.54
CA GLU A 43 5.02 11.36 2.59
C GLU A 43 4.35 11.62 1.24
N LEU A 44 3.59 10.63 0.72
CA LEU A 44 2.87 10.75 -0.54
C LEU A 44 1.68 11.71 -0.44
N VAL A 45 0.97 11.77 0.69
CA VAL A 45 -0.12 12.73 0.89
C VAL A 45 0.42 14.16 1.00
N GLU A 46 1.58 14.35 1.64
CA GLU A 46 2.23 15.66 1.73
C GLU A 46 2.74 16.15 0.37
N SER A 47 3.30 15.26 -0.45
CA SER A 47 3.86 15.61 -1.77
C SER A 47 2.83 15.64 -2.90
N GLU A 48 1.85 14.73 -2.90
CA GLU A 48 0.81 14.60 -3.93
C GLU A 48 -0.60 14.37 -3.32
N PRO A 49 -1.23 15.41 -2.74
CA PRO A 49 -2.40 15.27 -1.87
C PRO A 49 -3.69 14.75 -2.50
N LYS A 50 -3.74 14.50 -3.82
CA LYS A 50 -5.02 14.25 -4.52
C LYS A 50 -5.29 12.79 -4.90
N ARG A 51 -4.32 11.86 -4.84
CA ARG A 51 -4.49 10.50 -5.42
C ARG A 51 -3.72 9.38 -4.70
N VAL A 52 -3.81 9.32 -3.38
CA VAL A 52 -3.22 8.23 -2.58
C VAL A 52 -4.32 7.51 -1.80
N ALA A 53 -4.35 6.19 -1.86
CA ALA A 53 -5.19 5.34 -1.01
C ALA A 53 -4.31 4.34 -0.26
N ALA A 54 -4.69 3.99 0.96
CA ALA A 54 -4.02 2.96 1.74
C ALA A 54 -5.01 1.90 2.24
N ALA A 55 -4.61 0.63 2.16
CA ALA A 55 -5.28 -0.49 2.82
C ALA A 55 -4.32 -1.12 3.81
N LEU A 56 -4.65 -1.04 5.10
CA LEU A 56 -3.73 -1.38 6.18
C LEU A 56 -4.29 -2.51 7.03
N HIS A 57 -3.59 -3.65 7.03
CA HIS A 57 -3.81 -4.63 8.07
C HIS A 57 -3.17 -4.14 9.37
N LEU A 58 -3.96 -3.99 10.44
CA LEU A 58 -3.49 -3.35 11.68
C LEU A 58 -2.73 -4.30 12.61
N THR A 59 -2.97 -5.60 12.49
CA THR A 59 -2.37 -6.65 13.33
C THR A 59 -1.43 -7.53 12.52
N CYS A 60 -1.37 -8.84 12.79
CA CYS A 60 -0.30 -9.73 12.32
C CYS A 60 -0.23 -9.88 10.79
#